data_AF-A0A661IAB2-F1
#
_entry.id   AF-A0A661IAB2-F1
#
_cell.length_a   1.000
_cell.length_b   1.000
_cell.length_c   1.000
_cell.angle_alpha   90.00
_cell.angle_beta   90.00
_cell.angle_gamma   90.00
#
_symmetry.space_group_name_H-M   'P 1'
#
loop_
_entity.id
_entity.type
_entity.pdbx_description
1 polymer ?
#
loop_
_entity_poly.entity_id
_entity_poly.type
_entity_poly.pdbx_seq_one_letter_code
_entity_poly.pdbx_strand_id
1 'polypeptide(L)'
;MKNYTSVNAKYYKSSEIYRIYKHNFERLNIDYLLNNEDIKYQNQNDQKGMNLKNVLNDLQQQKSNILNQKCPYKHNKNDNEIVEMVVALSEDQAKHYLDNGINLMDGFDNLSKNIKEKYGFEPMGINLHLDEGHKDKNGVVKLNIHAHLTFFNFDFEKEKTVLRTMKNQDWKDLQTLAETSFQEVGLDFTRGQSKDITKKEHLKRNDFIIQKQGQELEDILNTLNGKQNELKALYGTLNTQKNLLKDISKSVDKNSNLYTILKTNIKNLQQQEKSTRLEHKNLSKNLKDKKDQLKIIDENIEDQDEWLKDTKIGLKDFIKEHTTKKGKTYTINNVNNFYNELVDLSLYLSKFDLKIDEIDKLKDNNILLFDKIQSLESIDNKNIEYIKKLETNVDTLIDKKNDLLEDNYKLKSFIKNKNLDDEYDTFTKEKEKVNDISRDM
;
A
#
# COMPACT_ATOMS: atom_id res chain seq x y z
N MET A 1 -12.94 -0.46 -14.70
CA MET A 1 -11.47 -0.54 -14.90
C MET A 1 -10.92 0.87 -14.89
N LYS A 2 -9.76 1.10 -14.28
CA LYS A 2 -9.07 2.38 -14.43
C LYS A 2 -8.43 2.42 -15.82
N ASN A 3 -8.57 3.52 -16.56
CA ASN A 3 -8.01 3.69 -17.91
C ASN A 3 -7.15 4.96 -18.01
N TYR A 4 -6.43 5.34 -16.95
CA TYR A 4 -5.71 6.61 -16.95
C TYR A 4 -4.36 6.55 -17.69
N THR A 5 -3.93 7.71 -18.19
CA THR A 5 -2.55 8.03 -18.56
C THR A 5 -2.09 9.28 -17.81
N SER A 6 -0.79 9.36 -17.53
CA SER A 6 -0.18 10.53 -16.89
C SER A 6 1.25 10.74 -17.34
N VAL A 7 1.67 12.00 -17.47
CA VAL A 7 3.02 12.39 -17.91
C VAL A 7 3.74 13.12 -16.77
N ASN A 8 4.97 12.72 -16.44
CA ASN A 8 5.83 13.44 -15.52
C ASN A 8 7.17 13.75 -16.16
N ALA A 9 7.53 15.03 -16.23
CA ALA A 9 8.76 15.47 -16.87
C ALA A 9 9.87 15.73 -15.84
N LYS A 10 11.09 15.33 -16.18
CA LYS A 10 12.31 15.62 -15.44
C LYS A 10 13.41 16.03 -16.42
N TYR A 11 14.32 16.89 -15.95
CA TYR A 11 15.33 17.52 -16.79
C TYR A 11 16.72 17.15 -16.30
N TYR A 12 17.61 16.88 -17.24
CA TYR A 12 18.95 16.41 -16.93
C TYR A 12 20.01 17.09 -17.78
N LYS A 13 21.22 17.14 -17.21
CA LYS A 13 22.44 17.51 -17.92
C LYS A 13 22.87 16.35 -18.82
N SER A 14 23.66 16.64 -19.85
CA SER A 14 24.25 15.64 -20.73
C SER A 14 25.10 14.58 -19.99
N SER A 15 25.67 14.92 -18.83
CA SER A 15 26.42 13.98 -17.98
C SER A 15 25.57 12.81 -17.45
N GLU A 16 24.24 12.97 -17.37
CA GLU A 16 23.33 11.96 -16.83
C GLU A 16 22.93 10.91 -17.87
N ILE A 17 23.29 11.10 -19.16
CA ILE A 17 22.86 10.20 -20.25
C ILE A 17 23.19 8.74 -19.99
N TYR A 18 24.34 8.47 -19.37
CA TYR A 18 24.75 7.11 -19.04
C TYR A 18 23.87 6.48 -17.97
N ARG A 19 23.47 7.26 -16.94
CA ARG A 19 22.55 6.79 -15.91
C ARG A 19 21.17 6.52 -16.50
N ILE A 20 20.68 7.41 -17.36
CA ILE A 20 19.39 7.27 -18.04
C ILE A 20 19.40 6.01 -18.92
N TYR A 21 20.40 5.83 -19.76
CA TYR A 21 20.54 4.65 -20.62
C TYR A 21 20.63 3.34 -19.82
N LYS A 22 21.42 3.33 -18.74
CA LYS A 22 21.52 2.16 -17.85
C LYS A 22 20.20 1.76 -17.21
N HIS A 23 19.43 2.75 -16.77
CA HIS A 23 18.12 2.54 -16.17
C HIS A 23 17.09 2.11 -17.22
N ASN A 24 17.01 2.83 -18.34
CA ASN A 24 15.94 2.68 -19.31
C ASN A 24 16.11 1.45 -20.20
N PHE A 25 17.35 1.11 -20.59
CA PHE A 25 17.63 0.03 -21.54
C PHE A 25 18.39 -1.14 -20.91
N GLU A 26 19.53 -0.90 -20.26
CA GLU A 26 20.35 -2.01 -19.71
C GLU A 26 19.74 -2.64 -18.44
N ARG A 27 18.74 -1.99 -17.81
CA ARG A 27 18.07 -2.42 -16.58
C ARG A 27 19.03 -2.76 -15.43
N LEU A 28 20.11 -1.98 -15.28
CA LEU A 28 21.14 -2.20 -14.26
C LEU A 28 20.88 -1.42 -12.96
N ASN A 29 21.18 -2.04 -11.81
CA ASN A 29 21.08 -1.46 -10.46
C ASN A 29 19.65 -1.02 -10.10
N ILE A 30 18.66 -1.85 -10.41
CA ILE A 30 17.24 -1.61 -10.11
C ILE A 30 16.78 -2.59 -9.03
N ASP A 31 16.34 -2.06 -7.89
CA ASP A 31 15.90 -2.82 -6.71
C ASP A 31 14.40 -3.11 -6.67
N TYR A 32 13.66 -2.73 -7.72
CA TYR A 32 12.20 -2.83 -7.83
C TYR A 32 11.70 -3.59 -9.07
N LEU A 33 12.58 -4.38 -9.68
CA LEU A 33 12.15 -5.31 -10.72
C LEU A 33 11.31 -6.42 -10.10
N LEU A 34 10.30 -6.87 -10.85
CA LEU A 34 9.59 -8.09 -10.53
C LEU A 34 10.53 -9.29 -10.60
N ASN A 35 10.25 -10.32 -9.82
CA ASN A 35 10.92 -11.61 -10.00
C ASN A 35 10.64 -12.14 -11.40
N ASN A 36 11.59 -12.86 -11.99
CA ASN A 36 11.47 -13.39 -13.35
C ASN A 36 10.20 -14.24 -13.57
N GLU A 37 9.70 -14.92 -12.54
CA GLU A 37 8.47 -15.70 -12.56
C GLU A 37 7.19 -14.86 -12.67
N ASP A 38 7.25 -13.59 -12.25
CA ASP A 38 6.12 -12.66 -12.21
C ASP A 38 6.09 -11.73 -13.45
N ILE A 39 7.15 -11.72 -14.26
CA ILE A 39 7.23 -10.93 -15.50
C ILE A 39 6.37 -11.60 -16.57
N LYS A 40 5.26 -10.96 -16.92
CA LYS A 40 4.31 -11.46 -17.92
C LYS A 40 4.60 -10.97 -19.35
N TYR A 41 5.20 -9.78 -19.48
CA TYR A 41 5.45 -9.15 -20.78
C TYR A 41 6.90 -8.69 -20.86
N GLN A 42 7.45 -8.64 -22.07
CA GLN A 42 8.82 -8.18 -22.31
C GLN A 42 8.85 -6.68 -22.57
N ASN A 43 9.83 -5.99 -21.98
CA ASN A 43 10.08 -4.57 -22.25
C ASN A 43 10.25 -4.31 -23.76
N GLN A 44 9.81 -3.14 -24.20
CA GLN A 44 9.84 -2.73 -25.61
C GLN A 44 10.62 -1.43 -25.76
N ASN A 45 11.39 -1.29 -26.83
CA ASN A 45 12.25 -0.13 -27.04
C ASN A 45 12.27 0.23 -28.53
N ASP A 46 12.31 1.52 -28.83
CA ASP A 46 12.60 1.98 -30.20
C ASP A 46 14.11 1.93 -30.50
N GLN A 47 14.48 2.04 -31.77
CA GLN A 47 15.90 1.97 -32.17
C GLN A 47 16.75 3.06 -31.52
N LYS A 48 16.19 4.26 -31.32
CA LYS A 48 16.93 5.38 -30.74
C LYS A 48 17.13 5.20 -29.23
N GLY A 49 16.13 4.65 -28.53
CA GLY A 49 16.19 4.31 -27.10
C GLY A 49 17.27 3.27 -26.78
N MET A 50 17.60 2.39 -27.72
CA MET A 50 18.72 1.44 -27.62
C MET A 50 20.09 2.10 -27.84
N ASN A 51 20.15 3.35 -28.33
CA ASN A 51 21.40 4.03 -28.68
C ASN A 51 21.42 5.52 -28.25
N LEU A 52 20.85 5.80 -27.08
CA LEU A 52 20.67 7.17 -26.56
C LEU A 52 21.94 8.03 -26.56
N LYS A 53 23.11 7.41 -26.32
CA LYS A 53 24.39 8.11 -26.30
C LYS A 53 24.80 8.65 -27.67
N ASN A 54 24.69 7.83 -28.72
CA ASN A 54 25.04 8.27 -30.06
C ASN A 54 24.02 9.31 -30.55
N VAL A 55 22.73 9.09 -30.29
CA VAL A 55 21.67 10.05 -30.61
C VAL A 55 21.95 11.41 -29.94
N LEU A 56 22.35 11.43 -28.66
CA LEU A 56 22.70 12.69 -27.99
C LEU A 56 23.88 13.39 -28.66
N ASN A 57 24.96 12.65 -28.97
CA ASN A 57 26.16 13.22 -29.60
C ASN A 57 25.82 13.84 -30.97
N ASP A 58 25.02 13.15 -31.78
CA ASP A 58 24.60 13.61 -33.10
C ASP A 58 23.79 14.90 -32.99
N LEU A 59 22.81 14.96 -32.06
CA LEU A 59 21.99 16.14 -31.84
C LEU A 59 22.79 17.32 -31.27
N GLN A 60 23.75 17.06 -30.37
CA GLN A 60 24.68 18.09 -29.88
C GLN A 60 25.55 18.66 -31.00
N GLN A 61 26.05 17.81 -31.90
CA GLN A 61 26.83 18.25 -33.06
C GLN A 61 25.97 19.10 -34.01
N GLN A 62 24.74 18.67 -34.31
CA GLN A 62 23.81 19.44 -35.13
C GLN A 62 23.50 20.81 -34.52
N LYS A 63 23.18 20.86 -33.22
CA LYS A 63 22.93 22.12 -32.50
C LYS A 63 24.16 23.04 -32.54
N SER A 64 25.35 22.47 -32.33
CA SER A 64 26.60 23.24 -32.38
C SER A 64 26.84 23.84 -33.76
N ASN A 65 26.63 23.07 -34.83
CA ASN A 65 26.81 23.55 -36.21
C ASN A 65 25.86 24.71 -36.53
N ILE A 66 24.58 24.58 -36.16
CA ILE A 66 23.56 25.60 -36.40
C ILE A 66 23.88 26.89 -35.63
N LEU A 67 24.17 26.78 -34.33
CA LEU A 67 24.43 27.97 -33.51
C LEU A 67 25.74 28.67 -33.90
N ASN A 68 26.78 27.92 -34.26
CA ASN A 68 28.05 28.48 -34.74
C ASN A 68 27.94 29.27 -36.05
N GLN A 69 26.94 28.98 -36.90
CA GLN A 69 26.68 29.78 -38.10
C GLN A 69 26.16 31.19 -37.76
N LYS A 70 25.56 31.38 -36.57
CA LYS A 70 25.01 32.66 -36.11
C LYS A 70 26.01 33.44 -35.26
N CYS A 71 26.64 32.78 -34.30
CA CYS A 71 27.64 33.37 -33.43
C CYS A 71 28.54 32.29 -32.82
N PRO A 72 29.76 32.61 -32.36
CA PRO A 72 30.62 31.64 -31.68
C PRO A 72 29.87 30.96 -30.51
N TYR A 73 29.51 29.70 -30.71
CA TYR A 73 28.76 28.92 -29.75
C TYR A 73 29.72 28.08 -28.91
N LYS A 74 29.54 28.15 -27.60
CA LYS A 74 30.24 27.29 -26.65
C LYS A 74 29.22 26.48 -25.88
N HIS A 75 29.30 25.16 -26.03
CA HIS A 75 28.48 24.24 -25.26
C HIS A 75 28.68 24.44 -23.75
N ASN A 76 27.56 24.53 -23.01
CA ASN A 76 27.56 24.64 -21.57
C ASN A 76 27.13 23.31 -20.94
N LYS A 77 28.09 22.61 -20.32
CA LYS A 77 27.88 21.33 -19.64
C LYS A 77 26.86 21.35 -18.49
N ASN A 78 26.45 22.54 -18.05
CA ASN A 78 25.45 22.69 -16.99
C ASN A 78 24.02 22.89 -17.51
N ASP A 79 23.83 22.99 -18.83
CA ASP A 79 22.50 23.12 -19.40
C ASP A 79 21.71 21.81 -19.24
N ASN A 80 20.41 21.94 -18.99
CA ASN A 80 19.50 20.82 -19.07
C ASN A 80 19.27 20.52 -20.56
N GLU A 81 20.04 19.61 -21.12
CA GLU A 81 19.97 19.24 -22.53
C GLU A 81 19.02 18.07 -22.79
N ILE A 82 18.67 17.32 -21.76
CA ILE A 82 17.79 16.16 -21.85
C ILE A 82 16.53 16.43 -21.05
N VAL A 83 15.38 16.13 -21.64
CA VAL A 83 14.09 16.06 -20.95
C VAL A 83 13.60 14.64 -21.06
N GLU A 84 13.36 14.01 -19.92
CA GLU A 84 12.73 12.70 -19.84
C GLU A 84 11.29 12.88 -19.37
N MET A 85 10.35 12.31 -20.10
CA MET A 85 8.96 12.26 -19.73
C MET A 85 8.60 10.81 -19.41
N VAL A 86 8.26 10.54 -18.15
CA VAL A 86 7.74 9.25 -17.71
C VAL A 86 6.23 9.26 -17.93
N VAL A 87 5.76 8.38 -18.81
CA VAL A 87 4.35 8.25 -19.18
C VAL A 87 3.81 6.96 -18.58
N ALA A 88 3.03 7.08 -17.51
CA ALA A 88 2.46 5.93 -16.80
C ALA A 88 1.04 5.63 -17.29
N LEU A 89 0.76 4.34 -17.47
CA LEU A 89 -0.53 3.82 -17.90
C LEU A 89 -1.20 3.05 -16.76
N SER A 90 -2.53 3.07 -16.70
CA SER A 90 -3.28 2.22 -15.79
C SER A 90 -3.10 0.74 -16.14
N GLU A 91 -2.76 -0.07 -15.13
CA GLU A 91 -2.53 -1.51 -15.27
C GLU A 91 -3.68 -2.23 -15.99
N ASP A 92 -4.92 -2.05 -15.55
CA ASP A 92 -6.09 -2.76 -16.09
C ASP A 92 -6.21 -2.59 -17.61
N GLN A 93 -6.16 -1.35 -18.08
CA GLN A 93 -6.32 -1.00 -19.49
C GLN A 93 -5.11 -1.44 -20.33
N ALA A 94 -3.90 -1.23 -19.82
CA ALA A 94 -2.69 -1.64 -20.54
C ALA A 94 -2.61 -3.17 -20.68
N LYS A 95 -3.00 -3.93 -19.64
CA LYS A 95 -3.09 -5.39 -19.72
C LYS A 95 -4.13 -5.82 -20.73
N HIS A 96 -5.30 -5.17 -20.79
CA HIS A 96 -6.30 -5.46 -21.80
C HIS A 96 -5.71 -5.37 -23.21
N TYR A 97 -4.96 -4.31 -23.53
CA TYR A 97 -4.33 -4.18 -24.84
C TYR A 97 -3.25 -5.24 -25.08
N LEU A 98 -2.34 -5.45 -24.12
CA LEU A 98 -1.27 -6.44 -24.24
C LEU A 98 -1.79 -7.88 -24.39
N ASP A 99 -2.82 -8.25 -23.62
CA ASP A 99 -3.45 -9.58 -23.66
C ASP A 99 -4.17 -9.84 -24.99
N ASN A 100 -4.59 -8.78 -25.69
CA ASN A 100 -5.21 -8.86 -27.02
C ASN A 100 -4.20 -8.61 -28.15
N GLY A 101 -2.90 -8.57 -27.85
CA GLY A 101 -1.84 -8.37 -28.85
C GLY A 101 -1.80 -6.97 -29.49
N ILE A 102 -2.41 -5.97 -28.84
CA ILE A 102 -2.42 -4.59 -29.29
C ILE A 102 -1.13 -3.90 -28.84
N ASN A 103 -0.46 -3.20 -29.76
CA ASN A 103 0.84 -2.58 -29.51
C ASN A 103 0.70 -1.24 -28.78
N LEU A 104 1.18 -1.18 -27.53
CA LEU A 104 1.19 0.07 -26.75
C LEU A 104 2.22 1.08 -27.28
N MET A 105 3.27 0.64 -27.98
CA MET A 105 4.29 1.55 -28.54
C MET A 105 3.70 2.56 -29.52
N ASP A 106 2.64 2.20 -30.24
CA ASP A 106 1.98 3.10 -31.20
C ASP A 106 1.49 4.39 -30.52
N GLY A 107 0.98 4.29 -29.28
CA GLY A 107 0.55 5.44 -28.49
C GLY A 107 1.71 6.32 -28.02
N PHE A 108 2.83 5.70 -27.62
CA PHE A 108 4.03 6.42 -27.20
C PHE A 108 4.75 7.10 -28.37
N ASP A 109 4.80 6.44 -29.53
CA ASP A 109 5.34 6.98 -30.78
C ASP A 109 4.53 8.19 -31.22
N ASN A 110 3.20 8.07 -31.23
CA ASN A 110 2.32 9.18 -31.61
C ASN A 110 2.44 10.35 -30.62
N LEU A 111 2.49 10.08 -29.31
CA LEU A 111 2.73 11.11 -28.31
C LEU A 111 4.09 11.81 -28.50
N SER A 112 5.15 11.06 -28.76
CA SER A 112 6.48 11.60 -29.00
C SER A 112 6.51 12.56 -30.20
N LYS A 113 5.84 12.17 -31.30
CA LYS A 113 5.65 13.02 -32.48
C LYS A 113 4.85 14.29 -32.16
N ASN A 114 3.72 14.15 -31.48
CA ASN A 114 2.85 15.27 -31.11
C ASN A 114 3.55 16.26 -30.16
N ILE A 115 4.41 15.77 -29.25
CA ILE A 115 5.24 16.63 -28.39
C ILE A 115 6.25 17.42 -29.22
N LYS A 116 6.92 16.78 -30.19
CA LYS A 116 7.85 17.46 -31.10
C LYS A 116 7.13 18.56 -31.88
N GLU A 117 6.01 18.23 -32.52
CA GLU A 117 5.27 19.18 -33.36
C GLU A 117 4.74 20.37 -32.55
N LYS A 118 4.19 20.13 -31.36
CA LYS A 118 3.58 21.18 -30.54
C LYS A 118 4.60 22.04 -29.80
N TYR A 119 5.63 21.42 -29.20
CA TYR A 119 6.56 22.10 -28.29
C TYR A 119 7.98 22.24 -28.84
N GLY A 120 8.38 21.42 -29.81
CA GLY A 120 9.72 21.46 -30.41
C GLY A 120 10.77 20.62 -29.68
N PHE A 121 10.37 19.76 -28.74
CA PHE A 121 11.31 18.82 -28.12
C PHE A 121 11.71 17.73 -29.14
N GLU A 122 13.01 17.56 -29.41
CA GLU A 122 13.47 16.59 -30.41
C GLU A 122 13.52 15.17 -29.81
N PRO A 123 12.81 14.17 -30.37
CA PRO A 123 12.77 12.81 -29.83
C PRO A 123 14.11 12.08 -29.89
N MET A 124 14.55 11.57 -28.75
CA MET A 124 15.78 10.78 -28.59
C MET A 124 15.54 9.29 -28.37
N GLY A 125 14.40 8.87 -27.83
CA GLY A 125 14.10 7.44 -27.66
C GLY A 125 12.92 7.16 -26.74
N ILE A 126 12.39 5.95 -26.84
CA ILE A 126 11.23 5.43 -26.12
C ILE A 126 11.60 4.06 -25.55
N ASN A 127 11.47 3.92 -24.23
CA ASN A 127 11.70 2.66 -23.51
C ASN A 127 10.46 2.33 -22.66
N LEU A 128 9.68 1.32 -23.05
CA LEU A 128 8.50 0.84 -22.35
C LEU A 128 8.87 -0.29 -21.38
N HIS A 129 8.62 -0.05 -20.09
CA HIS A 129 8.88 -0.99 -19.00
C HIS A 129 7.61 -1.74 -18.61
N LEU A 130 7.74 -3.06 -18.59
CA LEU A 130 6.68 -4.04 -18.30
C LEU A 130 7.14 -5.07 -17.25
N ASP A 131 8.35 -4.90 -16.73
CA ASP A 131 9.05 -5.73 -15.76
C ASP A 131 9.04 -5.16 -14.32
N GLU A 132 8.39 -4.01 -14.10
CA GLU A 132 8.29 -3.37 -12.80
C GLU A 132 6.93 -3.59 -12.14
N GLY A 133 6.91 -3.61 -10.81
CA GLY A 133 5.68 -3.80 -10.05
C GLY A 133 5.91 -4.21 -8.60
N HIS A 134 4.85 -4.69 -7.97
CA HIS A 134 4.91 -5.29 -6.64
C HIS A 134 3.83 -6.37 -6.49
N LYS A 135 4.03 -7.32 -5.57
CA LYS A 135 2.94 -8.20 -5.11
C LYS A 135 2.13 -7.45 -4.08
N ASP A 136 0.80 -7.51 -4.21
CA ASP A 136 -0.10 -7.01 -3.18
C ASP A 136 -0.20 -8.00 -2.01
N LYS A 137 -0.99 -7.63 -0.99
CA LYS A 137 -1.21 -8.40 0.23
C LYS A 137 -1.73 -9.82 0.01
N ASN A 138 -2.35 -10.09 -1.14
CA ASN A 138 -2.91 -11.39 -1.51
C ASN A 138 -1.95 -12.19 -2.41
N GLY A 139 -0.73 -11.70 -2.61
CA GLY A 139 0.25 -12.28 -3.53
C GLY A 139 -0.06 -12.01 -5.00
N VAL A 140 -1.01 -11.12 -5.31
CA VAL A 140 -1.36 -10.78 -6.69
C VAL A 140 -0.38 -9.74 -7.20
N VAL A 141 0.27 -10.04 -8.34
CA VAL A 141 1.20 -9.13 -9.00
C VAL A 141 0.45 -7.91 -9.54
N LYS A 142 0.92 -6.72 -9.17
CA LYS A 142 0.50 -5.41 -9.67
C LYS A 142 1.61 -4.82 -10.51
N LEU A 143 1.36 -4.70 -11.82
CA LEU A 143 2.34 -4.18 -12.78
C LEU A 143 2.36 -2.64 -12.75
N ASN A 144 3.57 -2.07 -12.83
CA ASN A 144 3.80 -0.65 -13.05
C ASN A 144 4.15 -0.41 -14.52
N ILE A 145 3.14 -0.30 -15.38
CA ILE A 145 3.32 -0.16 -16.83
C ILE A 145 3.56 1.32 -17.17
N HIS A 146 4.75 1.63 -17.68
CA HIS A 146 5.11 3.01 -18.04
C HIS A 146 6.23 3.04 -19.09
N ALA A 147 6.33 4.15 -19.83
CA ALA A 147 7.43 4.39 -20.75
C ALA A 147 8.23 5.63 -20.40
N HIS A 148 9.54 5.56 -20.67
CA HIS A 148 10.45 6.68 -20.64
C HIS A 148 10.59 7.25 -22.05
N LEU A 149 10.05 8.46 -22.27
CA LEU A 149 10.22 9.22 -23.50
C LEU A 149 11.34 10.23 -23.29
N THR A 150 12.48 10.03 -23.94
CA THR A 150 13.65 10.91 -23.84
C THR A 150 13.65 11.89 -25.00
N PHE A 151 13.88 13.17 -24.71
CA PHE A 151 13.95 14.25 -25.69
C PHE A 151 15.20 15.11 -25.49
N PHE A 152 15.69 15.67 -26.58
CA PHE A 152 16.71 16.72 -26.57
C PHE A 152 16.03 18.09 -26.47
N ASN A 153 16.51 18.91 -25.54
CA ASN A 153 15.92 20.21 -25.20
C ASN A 153 16.34 21.32 -26.19
N PHE A 154 16.00 21.14 -27.46
CA PHE A 154 16.26 22.11 -28.50
C PHE A 154 15.28 21.92 -29.66
N ASP A 155 14.62 23.00 -30.03
CA ASP A 155 13.80 23.09 -31.24
C ASP A 155 14.74 23.48 -32.38
N PHE A 156 14.98 22.55 -33.30
CA PHE A 156 15.88 22.75 -34.43
C PHE A 156 15.31 23.70 -35.49
N GLU A 157 13.99 23.79 -35.62
CA GLU A 157 13.33 24.68 -36.58
C GLU A 157 13.37 26.13 -36.09
N LYS A 158 13.10 26.34 -34.79
CA LYS A 158 13.12 27.67 -34.16
C LYS A 158 14.50 28.03 -33.60
N GLU A 159 15.44 27.10 -33.68
CA GLU A 159 16.82 27.19 -33.21
C GLU A 159 16.95 27.71 -31.77
N LYS A 160 16.10 27.18 -30.88
CA LYS A 160 16.03 27.65 -29.48
C LYS A 160 15.77 26.52 -28.50
N THR A 161 16.21 26.73 -27.26
CA THR A 161 15.94 25.82 -26.14
C THR A 161 14.45 25.86 -25.76
N VAL A 162 13.81 24.70 -25.68
CA VAL A 162 12.36 24.55 -25.46
C VAL A 162 11.97 24.81 -24.00
N LEU A 163 12.72 24.29 -23.02
CA LEU A 163 12.38 24.44 -21.60
C LEU A 163 12.20 25.90 -21.17
N ARG A 164 12.93 26.84 -21.79
CA ARG A 164 12.83 28.27 -21.47
C ARG A 164 11.54 28.90 -22.00
N THR A 165 10.85 28.24 -22.93
CA THR A 165 9.59 28.72 -23.51
C THR A 165 8.36 28.09 -22.87
N MET A 166 8.54 27.00 -22.10
CA MET A 166 7.45 26.28 -21.44
C MET A 166 6.86 27.07 -20.26
N LYS A 167 5.53 27.10 -20.18
CA LYS A 167 4.73 27.66 -19.09
C LYS A 167 4.07 26.55 -18.27
N ASN A 168 3.57 26.88 -17.09
CA ASN A 168 2.82 25.95 -16.25
C ASN A 168 1.61 25.33 -16.98
N GLN A 169 0.95 26.09 -17.85
CA GLN A 169 -0.18 25.59 -18.63
C GLN A 169 0.27 24.53 -19.66
N ASP A 170 1.44 24.69 -20.27
CA ASP A 170 1.95 23.72 -21.24
C ASP A 170 2.16 22.33 -20.62
N TRP A 171 2.62 22.28 -19.36
CA TRP A 171 2.72 21.02 -18.61
C TRP A 171 1.36 20.39 -18.26
N LYS A 172 0.31 21.21 -18.07
CA LYS A 172 -1.06 20.72 -17.89
C LYS A 172 -1.65 20.21 -19.21
N ASP A 173 -1.32 20.86 -20.31
CA ASP A 173 -1.78 20.51 -21.65
C ASP A 173 -1.09 19.26 -22.18
N LEU A 174 0.14 18.95 -21.74
CA LEU A 174 0.80 17.68 -22.02
C LEU A 174 0.01 16.46 -21.52
N GLN A 175 -0.75 16.59 -20.44
CA GLN A 175 -1.64 15.51 -19.96
C GLN A 175 -2.79 15.25 -20.94
N THR A 176 -3.41 16.32 -21.47
CA THR A 176 -4.42 16.18 -22.52
C THR A 176 -3.80 15.66 -23.80
N LEU A 177 -2.59 16.12 -24.15
CA LEU A 177 -1.89 15.67 -25.35
C LEU A 177 -1.61 14.17 -25.30
N ALA A 178 -1.24 13.63 -24.13
CA ALA A 178 -1.09 12.19 -23.92
C ALA A 178 -2.40 11.44 -24.18
N GLU A 179 -3.50 11.85 -23.55
CA GLU A 179 -4.84 11.27 -23.80
C GLU A 179 -5.20 11.29 -25.28
N THR A 180 -5.13 12.45 -25.94
CA THR A 180 -5.46 12.58 -27.36
C THR A 180 -4.56 11.72 -28.25
N SER A 181 -3.24 11.70 -27.99
CA SER A 181 -2.28 10.94 -28.81
C SER A 181 -2.51 9.43 -28.72
N PHE A 182 -2.91 8.92 -27.56
CA PHE A 182 -3.27 7.51 -27.40
C PHE A 182 -4.62 7.20 -28.08
N GLN A 183 -5.62 8.07 -27.91
CA GLN A 183 -6.95 7.88 -28.52
C GLN A 183 -6.91 7.91 -30.06
N GLU A 184 -6.06 8.74 -30.65
CA GLU A 184 -5.85 8.81 -32.12
C GLU A 184 -5.41 7.48 -32.74
N VAL A 185 -4.72 6.63 -31.97
CA VAL A 185 -4.28 5.29 -32.39
C VAL A 185 -5.18 4.18 -31.84
N GLY A 186 -6.37 4.51 -31.35
CA GLY A 186 -7.34 3.54 -30.83
C GLY A 186 -7.06 3.03 -29.43
N LEU A 187 -6.15 3.66 -28.68
CA LEU A 187 -5.87 3.33 -27.28
C LEU A 187 -6.65 4.27 -26.36
N ASP A 188 -7.79 3.82 -25.85
CA ASP A 188 -8.67 4.59 -24.96
C ASP A 188 -8.09 4.74 -23.53
N PHE A 189 -7.10 5.62 -23.41
CA PHE A 189 -6.61 6.12 -22.13
C PHE A 189 -7.11 7.55 -21.89
N THR A 190 -7.42 7.88 -20.64
CA THR A 190 -7.91 9.19 -20.22
C THR A 190 -6.91 9.90 -19.32
N ARG A 191 -6.85 11.23 -19.37
CA ARG A 191 -5.92 11.96 -18.50
C ARG A 191 -6.31 11.86 -17.03
N GLY A 192 -5.32 11.83 -16.14
CA GLY A 192 -5.55 11.93 -14.69
C GLY A 192 -6.25 13.23 -14.27
N GLN A 193 -6.93 13.20 -13.11
CA GLN A 193 -7.56 14.39 -12.53
C GLN A 193 -6.53 15.47 -12.16
N SER A 194 -6.88 16.73 -12.39
CA SER A 194 -5.99 17.86 -12.13
C SER A 194 -5.56 17.94 -10.65
N LYS A 195 -4.30 18.32 -10.41
CA LYS A 195 -3.79 18.67 -9.09
C LYS A 195 -4.61 19.76 -8.41
N ASP A 196 -5.18 20.68 -9.17
CA ASP A 196 -6.01 21.77 -8.63
C ASP A 196 -7.25 21.24 -7.91
N ILE A 197 -7.74 20.06 -8.32
CA ILE A 197 -8.88 19.34 -7.76
C ILE A 197 -8.40 18.38 -6.66
N THR A 198 -7.42 17.53 -6.98
CA THR A 198 -7.00 16.44 -6.08
C THR A 198 -6.14 16.91 -4.91
N LYS A 199 -5.50 18.08 -5.02
CA LYS A 199 -4.51 18.62 -4.08
C LYS A 199 -3.33 17.68 -3.77
N LYS A 200 -3.11 16.65 -4.59
CA LYS A 200 -2.02 15.69 -4.40
C LYS A 200 -0.68 16.29 -4.81
N GLU A 201 0.31 16.18 -3.93
CA GLU A 201 1.70 16.50 -4.25
C GLU A 201 2.41 15.26 -4.82
N HIS A 202 3.39 15.48 -5.69
CA HIS A 202 4.26 14.41 -6.14
C HIS A 202 5.15 13.97 -4.98
N LEU A 203 5.08 12.70 -4.62
CA LEU A 203 5.94 12.08 -3.63
C LEU A 203 7.06 11.33 -4.34
N LYS A 204 8.27 11.40 -3.78
CA LYS A 204 9.35 10.49 -4.20
C LYS A 204 8.95 9.07 -3.81
N ARG A 205 9.55 8.07 -4.48
CA ARG A 205 9.27 6.65 -4.25
C ARG A 205 9.25 6.27 -2.76
N ASN A 206 10.32 6.61 -2.01
CA ASN A 206 10.41 6.25 -0.60
C ASN A 206 9.33 6.94 0.24
N ASP A 207 9.08 8.22 -0.01
CA ASP A 207 8.03 9.00 0.68
C ASP A 207 6.64 8.41 0.39
N PHE A 208 6.40 7.96 -0.84
CA PHE A 208 5.15 7.29 -1.24
C PHE A 208 5.00 5.93 -0.55
N ILE A 209 6.06 5.12 -0.49
CA ILE A 209 6.06 3.82 0.20
C ILE A 209 5.73 4.03 1.68
N ILE A 210 6.40 4.98 2.35
CA ILE A 210 6.17 5.30 3.76
C ILE A 210 4.72 5.73 3.98
N GLN A 211 4.20 6.64 3.15
CA GLN A 211 2.81 7.09 3.26
C GLN A 211 1.83 5.93 3.08
N LYS A 212 2.04 5.07 2.09
CA LYS A 212 1.18 3.91 1.81
C LYS A 212 1.22 2.91 2.96
N GLN A 213 2.41 2.59 3.47
CA GLN A 213 2.58 1.69 4.61
C GLN A 213 1.93 2.26 5.88
N GLY A 214 2.05 3.57 6.13
CA GLY A 214 1.38 4.24 7.24
C GLY A 214 -0.15 4.14 7.15
N GLN A 215 -0.73 4.40 5.97
CA GLN A 215 -2.18 4.23 5.74
C GLN A 215 -2.63 2.79 5.96
N GLU A 216 -1.88 1.83 5.38
CA GLU A 216 -2.21 0.41 5.53
C GLU A 216 -2.13 -0.05 6.99
N LEU A 217 -1.17 0.47 7.76
CA LEU A 217 -1.04 0.20 9.19
C LEU A 217 -2.23 0.79 9.98
N GLU A 218 -2.66 2.00 9.65
CA GLU A 218 -3.81 2.65 10.26
C GLU A 218 -5.10 1.86 10.02
N ASP A 219 -5.32 1.39 8.79
CA ASP A 219 -6.46 0.56 8.41
C ASP A 219 -6.50 -0.76 9.20
N ILE A 220 -5.33 -1.41 9.36
CA ILE A 220 -5.21 -2.63 10.15
C ILE A 220 -5.51 -2.34 11.62
N LEU A 221 -4.96 -1.25 12.19
CA LEU A 221 -5.24 -0.85 13.56
C LEU A 221 -6.74 -0.59 13.79
N ASN A 222 -7.40 0.06 12.84
CA ASN A 222 -8.84 0.30 12.89
C ASN A 222 -9.64 -1.01 12.85
N THR A 223 -9.25 -1.94 11.96
CA THR A 223 -9.86 -3.27 11.86
C THR A 223 -9.71 -4.05 13.16
N LEU A 224 -8.52 -4.08 13.75
CA LEU A 224 -8.25 -4.76 15.02
C LEU A 224 -8.99 -4.13 16.21
N ASN A 225 -9.10 -2.79 16.26
CA ASN A 225 -9.92 -2.12 17.27
C ASN A 225 -11.42 -2.48 17.10
N GLY A 226 -11.91 -2.58 15.86
CA GLY A 226 -13.25 -3.05 15.53
C GLY A 226 -13.51 -4.45 16.10
N LYS A 227 -12.63 -5.40 15.78
CA LYS A 227 -12.68 -6.78 16.31
C LYS A 227 -12.64 -6.83 17.84
N GLN A 228 -11.81 -5.99 18.47
CA GLN A 228 -11.78 -5.89 19.93
C GLN A 228 -13.16 -5.50 20.50
N ASN A 229 -13.85 -4.55 19.87
CA ASN A 229 -15.19 -4.15 20.29
C ASN A 229 -16.23 -5.26 20.07
N GLU A 230 -16.13 -6.00 18.97
CA GLU A 230 -16.99 -7.17 18.69
C GLU A 230 -16.83 -8.26 19.75
N LEU A 231 -15.58 -8.65 20.07
CA LEU A 231 -15.30 -9.63 21.13
C LEU A 231 -15.85 -9.16 22.48
N LYS A 232 -15.77 -7.85 22.76
CA LYS A 232 -16.32 -7.24 23.97
C LYS A 232 -17.84 -7.37 24.06
N ALA A 233 -18.54 -7.09 22.96
CA ALA A 233 -19.98 -7.25 22.86
C ALA A 233 -20.40 -8.73 22.98
N LEU A 234 -19.65 -9.63 22.35
CA LEU A 234 -19.91 -11.07 22.33
C LEU A 234 -19.82 -11.68 23.73
N TYR A 235 -18.72 -11.48 24.46
CA TYR A 235 -18.62 -12.04 25.82
C TYR A 235 -19.65 -11.41 26.77
N GLY A 236 -20.02 -10.15 26.55
CA GLY A 236 -21.12 -9.49 27.28
C GLY A 236 -22.46 -10.19 27.05
N THR A 237 -22.78 -10.51 25.80
CA THR A 237 -23.99 -11.23 25.41
C THR A 237 -24.04 -12.64 25.98
N LEU A 238 -22.92 -13.39 25.87
CA LEU A 238 -22.79 -14.73 26.45
C LEU A 238 -23.01 -14.71 27.97
N ASN A 239 -22.50 -13.70 28.66
CA ASN A 239 -22.71 -13.55 30.09
C ASN A 239 -24.19 -13.29 30.43
N THR A 240 -24.88 -12.45 29.65
CA THR A 240 -26.31 -12.18 29.81
C THR A 240 -27.16 -13.43 29.57
N GLN A 241 -26.93 -14.15 28.46
CA GLN A 241 -27.63 -15.40 28.15
C GLN A 241 -27.42 -16.47 29.23
N LYS A 242 -26.17 -16.63 29.70
CA LYS A 242 -25.82 -17.53 30.79
C LYS A 242 -26.60 -17.19 32.08
N ASN A 243 -26.73 -15.91 32.42
CA ASN A 243 -27.46 -15.49 33.62
C ASN A 243 -28.97 -15.70 33.49
N LEU A 244 -29.55 -15.43 32.31
CA LEU A 244 -30.96 -15.75 32.03
C LEU A 244 -31.25 -17.24 32.18
N LEU A 245 -30.39 -18.12 31.63
CA LEU A 245 -30.54 -19.57 31.81
C LEU A 245 -30.41 -20.01 33.28
N LYS A 246 -29.52 -19.37 34.06
CA LYS A 246 -29.43 -19.62 35.49
C LYS A 246 -30.73 -19.25 36.20
N ASP A 247 -31.32 -18.11 35.88
CA ASP A 247 -32.58 -17.70 36.49
C ASP A 247 -33.73 -18.63 36.12
N ILE A 248 -33.84 -19.05 34.85
CA ILE A 248 -34.80 -20.06 34.41
C ILE A 248 -34.58 -21.39 35.15
N SER A 249 -33.32 -21.82 35.33
CA SER A 249 -33.03 -23.09 36.02
C SER A 249 -33.48 -23.13 37.48
N LYS A 250 -33.68 -21.98 38.14
CA LYS A 250 -34.17 -21.91 39.53
C LYS A 250 -35.64 -22.29 39.67
N SER A 251 -36.45 -22.11 38.62
CA SER A 251 -37.88 -22.43 38.62
C SER A 251 -38.20 -23.79 37.99
N VAL A 252 -37.18 -24.56 37.57
CA VAL A 252 -37.33 -25.89 36.95
C VAL A 252 -37.00 -26.97 37.98
N ASP A 253 -37.78 -28.06 38.00
CA ASP A 253 -37.53 -29.21 38.86
C ASP A 253 -36.14 -29.82 38.59
N LYS A 254 -35.35 -29.97 39.66
CA LYS A 254 -33.98 -30.49 39.66
C LYS A 254 -33.88 -31.93 39.14
N ASN A 255 -34.95 -32.72 39.25
CA ASN A 255 -35.00 -34.09 38.77
C ASN A 255 -35.38 -34.20 37.29
N SER A 256 -35.77 -33.10 36.65
CA SER A 256 -36.20 -33.11 35.26
C SER A 256 -35.02 -33.20 34.27
N ASN A 257 -35.27 -33.83 33.12
CA ASN A 257 -34.34 -33.80 31.99
C ASN A 257 -34.04 -32.36 31.52
N LEU A 258 -35.03 -31.46 31.64
CA LEU A 258 -34.88 -30.05 31.28
C LEU A 258 -33.84 -29.34 32.16
N TYR A 259 -33.81 -29.61 33.47
CA TYR A 259 -32.79 -29.05 34.37
C TYR A 259 -31.37 -29.51 34.00
N THR A 260 -31.21 -30.80 33.63
CA THR A 260 -29.93 -31.34 33.17
C THR A 260 -29.44 -30.68 31.87
N ILE A 261 -30.35 -30.43 30.92
CA ILE A 261 -30.05 -29.72 29.67
C ILE A 261 -29.65 -28.26 29.96
N LEU A 262 -30.43 -27.55 30.79
CA LEU A 262 -30.13 -26.17 31.17
C LEU A 262 -28.77 -26.05 31.86
N LYS A 263 -28.44 -26.97 32.78
CA LYS A 263 -27.16 -26.99 33.48
C LYS A 263 -25.98 -27.22 32.52
N THR A 264 -26.15 -28.09 31.54
CA THR A 264 -25.16 -28.33 30.47
C THR A 264 -24.96 -27.08 29.62
N ASN A 265 -26.04 -26.42 29.18
CA ASN A 265 -25.96 -25.20 28.38
C ASN A 265 -25.32 -24.03 29.15
N ILE A 266 -25.64 -23.86 30.43
CA ILE A 266 -24.99 -22.88 31.30
C ILE A 266 -23.48 -23.12 31.38
N LYS A 267 -23.05 -24.39 31.49
CA LYS A 267 -21.63 -24.76 31.53
C LYS A 267 -20.93 -24.45 30.20
N ASN A 268 -21.57 -24.74 29.07
CA ASN A 268 -21.06 -24.45 27.73
C ASN A 268 -20.92 -22.94 27.50
N LEU A 269 -21.96 -22.15 27.80
CA LEU A 269 -21.93 -20.69 27.71
C LEU A 269 -20.85 -20.09 28.62
N GLN A 270 -20.65 -20.66 29.82
CA GLN A 270 -19.58 -20.23 30.72
C GLN A 270 -18.18 -20.51 30.15
N GLN A 271 -17.98 -21.64 29.48
CA GLN A 271 -16.72 -21.94 28.82
C GLN A 271 -16.47 -21.00 27.64
N GLN A 272 -17.47 -20.78 26.80
CA GLN A 272 -17.39 -19.85 25.67
C GLN A 272 -17.11 -18.42 26.14
N GLU A 273 -17.84 -17.90 27.13
CA GLU A 273 -17.62 -16.56 27.70
C GLU A 273 -16.19 -16.39 28.21
N LYS A 274 -15.66 -17.38 28.93
CA LYS A 274 -14.27 -17.35 29.42
C LYS A 274 -13.26 -17.33 28.28
N SER A 275 -13.47 -18.14 27.25
CA SER A 275 -12.59 -18.21 26.08
C SER A 275 -12.56 -16.88 25.33
N THR A 276 -13.73 -16.35 24.95
CA THR A 276 -13.85 -15.07 24.23
C THR A 276 -13.31 -13.90 25.06
N ARG A 277 -13.51 -13.91 26.39
CA ARG A 277 -12.95 -12.88 27.27
C ARG A 277 -11.44 -12.95 27.38
N LEU A 278 -10.85 -14.15 27.35
CA LEU A 278 -9.40 -14.33 27.33
C LEU A 278 -8.82 -13.82 25.99
N GLU A 279 -9.47 -14.16 24.89
CA GLU A 279 -9.11 -13.69 23.55
C GLU A 279 -9.13 -12.16 23.45
N HIS A 280 -10.20 -11.51 23.94
CA HIS A 280 -10.28 -10.05 24.05
C HIS A 280 -9.10 -9.47 24.85
N LYS A 281 -8.74 -10.07 25.99
CA LYS A 281 -7.62 -9.61 26.81
C LYS A 281 -6.28 -9.74 26.10
N ASN A 282 -6.05 -10.88 25.43
CA ASN A 282 -4.82 -11.12 24.69
C ASN A 282 -4.69 -10.14 23.53
N LEU A 283 -5.77 -9.95 22.75
CA LEU A 283 -5.80 -8.97 21.65
C LEU A 283 -5.56 -7.55 22.16
N SER A 284 -6.22 -7.15 23.26
CA SER A 284 -6.03 -5.84 23.87
C SER A 284 -4.59 -5.61 24.34
N LYS A 285 -3.93 -6.63 24.89
CA LYS A 285 -2.53 -6.53 25.32
C LYS A 285 -1.60 -6.39 24.11
N ASN A 286 -1.76 -7.25 23.10
CA ASN A 286 -0.97 -7.20 21.88
C ASN A 286 -1.09 -5.86 21.16
N LEU A 287 -2.32 -5.30 21.08
CA LEU A 287 -2.57 -3.99 20.50
C LEU A 287 -1.85 -2.87 21.27
N LYS A 288 -1.86 -2.93 22.60
CA LYS A 288 -1.17 -1.96 23.44
C LYS A 288 0.35 -2.03 23.23
N ASP A 289 0.92 -3.22 23.35
CA ASP A 289 2.37 -3.44 23.20
C ASP A 289 2.85 -2.98 21.80
N LYS A 290 2.03 -3.17 20.77
CA LYS A 290 2.33 -2.71 19.40
C LYS A 290 2.19 -1.21 19.21
N LYS A 291 1.16 -0.58 19.79
CA LYS A 291 1.03 0.89 19.77
C LYS A 291 2.20 1.56 20.50
N ASP A 292 2.64 0.99 21.62
CA ASP A 292 3.78 1.50 22.38
C ASP A 292 5.09 1.34 21.58
N GLN A 293 5.29 0.22 20.87
CA GLN A 293 6.42 0.03 19.95
C GLN A 293 6.41 1.03 18.79
N LEU A 294 5.25 1.29 18.18
CA LEU A 294 5.12 2.25 17.09
C LEU A 294 5.46 3.67 17.56
N LYS A 295 4.96 4.06 18.73
CA LYS A 295 5.25 5.37 19.30
C LYS A 295 6.75 5.60 19.53
N ILE A 296 7.47 4.59 20.03
CA ILE A 296 8.92 4.65 20.20
C ILE A 296 9.64 4.81 18.85
N ILE A 297 9.15 4.13 17.80
CA ILE A 297 9.72 4.25 16.46
C ILE A 297 9.48 5.66 15.90
N ASP A 298 8.27 6.21 16.07
CA ASP A 298 7.93 7.57 15.62
C ASP A 298 8.80 8.63 16.33
N GLU A 299 8.94 8.54 17.66
CA GLU A 299 9.81 9.42 18.46
C GLU A 299 11.28 9.33 17.98
N ASN A 300 11.79 8.11 17.72
CA ASN A 300 13.16 7.94 17.19
C ASN A 300 13.33 8.54 15.78
N ILE A 301 12.32 8.45 14.92
CA ILE A 301 12.35 9.05 13.58
C ILE A 301 12.35 10.58 13.68
N GLU A 302 11.52 11.16 14.55
CA GLU A 302 11.50 12.61 14.78
C GLU A 302 12.86 13.13 15.29
N ASP A 303 13.44 12.46 16.29
CA ASP A 303 14.76 12.80 16.83
C ASP A 303 15.86 12.73 15.75
N GLN A 304 15.78 11.75 14.84
CA GLN A 304 16.72 11.60 13.73
C GLN A 304 16.55 12.69 12.66
N ASP A 305 15.31 13.08 12.36
CA ASP A 305 15.00 14.16 11.41
C ASP A 305 15.45 15.53 11.93
N GLU A 306 15.29 15.78 13.24
CA GLU A 306 15.82 16.96 13.91
C GLU A 306 17.36 16.98 13.85
N TRP A 307 17.99 15.85 14.20
CA TRP A 307 19.44 15.70 14.11
C TRP A 307 19.99 15.90 12.69
N LEU A 308 19.27 15.45 11.66
CA LEU A 308 19.63 15.68 10.24
C LEU A 308 19.53 17.16 9.85
N LYS A 309 18.51 17.88 10.34
CA LYS A 309 18.36 19.33 10.11
C LYS A 309 19.50 20.08 10.76
N ASP A 310 19.81 19.79 12.02
CA ASP A 310 20.88 20.42 12.77
C ASP A 310 22.24 20.17 12.11
N THR A 311 22.48 18.95 11.64
CA THR A 311 23.72 18.62 10.91
C THR A 311 23.84 19.41 9.62
N LYS A 312 22.77 19.56 8.84
CA LYS A 312 22.78 20.37 7.60
C LYS A 312 23.02 21.85 7.89
N ILE A 313 22.48 22.36 8.99
CA ILE A 313 22.71 23.73 9.44
C ILE A 313 24.17 23.89 9.84
N GLY A 314 24.70 23.01 10.69
CA GLY A 314 26.11 23.02 11.10
C GLY A 314 27.08 22.95 9.92
N LEU A 315 26.79 22.13 8.91
CA LEU A 315 27.61 22.04 7.71
C LEU A 315 27.57 23.32 6.88
N LYS A 316 26.42 23.98 6.81
CA LYS A 316 26.25 25.26 6.12
C LYS A 316 26.97 26.39 6.85
N ASP A 317 26.92 26.39 8.18
CA ASP A 317 27.59 27.37 9.03
C ASP A 317 29.11 27.17 8.97
N PHE A 318 29.60 25.93 9.05
CA PHE A 318 31.00 25.59 8.83
C PHE A 318 31.53 26.14 7.49
N ILE A 319 30.82 25.89 6.39
CA ILE A 319 31.21 26.43 5.07
C ILE A 319 31.20 27.96 5.09
N LYS A 320 30.24 28.60 5.76
CA LYS A 320 30.13 30.07 5.84
C LYS A 320 31.25 30.70 6.68
N GLU A 321 31.65 30.07 7.77
CA GLU A 321 32.66 30.57 8.71
C GLU A 321 34.08 30.42 8.16
N HIS A 322 34.35 29.29 7.50
CA HIS A 322 35.69 29.01 7.01
C HIS A 322 35.92 29.33 5.53
N THR A 323 34.89 29.76 4.80
CA THR A 323 35.04 30.14 3.39
C THR A 323 34.41 31.49 3.05
N THR A 324 35.08 32.25 2.20
CA THR A 324 34.55 33.50 1.63
C THR A 324 34.10 33.27 0.20
N LYS A 325 32.84 33.60 -0.07
CA LYS A 325 32.26 33.52 -1.42
C LYS A 325 32.78 34.65 -2.30
N LYS A 326 33.46 34.32 -3.39
CA LYS A 326 33.84 35.23 -4.48
C LYS A 326 33.13 34.77 -5.76
N GLY A 327 32.02 35.42 -6.11
CA GLY A 327 31.20 35.03 -7.27
C GLY A 327 30.57 33.65 -7.11
N LYS A 328 30.90 32.71 -8.02
CA LYS A 328 30.44 31.30 -7.96
C LYS A 328 31.41 30.37 -7.20
N THR A 329 32.53 30.88 -6.72
CA THR A 329 33.58 30.10 -6.05
C THR A 329 33.70 30.48 -4.58
N TYR A 330 34.08 29.52 -3.76
CA TYR A 330 34.38 29.72 -2.34
C TYR A 330 35.90 29.66 -2.14
N THR A 331 36.42 30.57 -1.33
CA THR A 331 37.85 30.67 -1.01
C THR A 331 38.02 30.32 0.46
N ILE A 332 38.86 29.35 0.80
CA ILE A 332 39.10 28.97 2.19
C ILE A 332 39.86 30.11 2.88
N ASN A 333 39.35 30.54 4.04
CA ASN A 333 39.87 31.68 4.78
C ASN A 333 41.21 31.33 5.46
N ASN A 334 41.29 30.16 6.07
CA ASN A 334 42.50 29.61 6.69
C ASN A 334 42.56 28.10 6.46
N VAL A 335 43.54 27.66 5.68
CA VAL A 335 43.67 26.27 5.22
C VAL A 335 43.92 25.30 6.38
N ASN A 336 44.80 25.64 7.31
CA ASN A 336 45.15 24.75 8.43
C ASN A 336 44.00 24.60 9.40
N ASN A 337 43.31 25.70 9.72
CA ASN A 337 42.15 25.64 10.61
C ASN A 337 40.99 24.87 9.96
N PHE A 338 40.75 25.12 8.67
CA PHE A 338 39.70 24.43 7.92
C PHE A 338 39.89 22.91 7.92
N TYR A 339 41.09 22.42 7.64
CA TYR A 339 41.33 20.97 7.60
C TYR A 339 41.28 20.31 8.98
N ASN A 340 41.73 20.98 10.05
CA ASN A 340 41.61 20.45 11.41
C ASN A 340 40.15 20.28 11.82
N GLU A 341 39.32 21.32 11.65
CA GLU A 341 37.90 21.25 11.99
C GLU A 341 37.11 20.35 11.02
N LEU A 342 37.56 20.22 9.76
CA LEU A 342 36.99 19.27 8.80
C LEU A 342 37.24 17.81 9.22
N VAL A 343 38.38 17.50 9.83
CA VAL A 343 38.66 16.16 10.36
C VAL A 343 37.72 15.83 11.52
N ASP A 344 37.47 16.80 12.41
CA ASP A 344 36.50 16.64 13.50
C ASP A 344 35.07 16.48 12.98
N LEU A 345 34.68 17.27 11.98
CA LEU A 345 33.41 17.13 11.28
C LEU A 345 33.29 15.78 10.56
N SER A 346 34.37 15.31 9.93
CA SER A 346 34.46 14.00 9.28
C SER A 346 34.29 12.85 10.29
N LEU A 347 34.90 12.94 11.47
CA LEU A 347 34.73 11.97 12.57
C LEU A 347 33.32 12.01 13.18
N TYR A 348 32.68 13.17 13.18
CA TYR A 348 31.27 13.29 13.53
C TYR A 348 30.36 12.67 12.47
N LEU A 349 30.65 12.91 11.18
CA LEU A 349 29.92 12.37 10.05
C LEU A 349 30.14 10.86 9.85
N SER A 350 31.26 10.26 10.26
CA SER A 350 31.39 8.79 10.20
C SER A 350 30.44 8.09 11.17
N LYS A 351 29.98 8.77 12.23
CA LYS A 351 28.88 8.31 13.09
C LYS A 351 27.51 8.42 12.40
N PHE A 352 27.39 9.22 11.34
CA PHE A 352 26.20 9.33 10.48
C PHE A 352 25.99 8.05 9.67
N ASP A 353 27.05 7.48 9.10
CA ASP A 353 26.97 6.22 8.34
C ASP A 353 26.49 5.07 9.23
N LEU A 354 26.94 5.03 10.48
CA LEU A 354 26.46 4.06 11.48
C LEU A 354 24.98 4.27 11.85
N LYS A 355 24.52 5.52 11.96
CA LYS A 355 23.11 5.84 12.20
C LYS A 355 22.23 5.55 10.97
N ILE A 356 22.73 5.73 9.75
CA ILE A 356 22.04 5.32 8.52
C ILE A 356 21.87 3.81 8.48
N ASP A 357 22.91 3.06 8.82
CA ASP A 357 22.83 1.59 8.93
C ASP A 357 21.80 1.15 10.01
N GLU A 358 21.68 1.88 11.11
CA GLU A 358 20.62 1.65 12.11
C GLU A 358 19.23 1.98 11.57
N ILE A 359 19.08 3.07 10.81
CA ILE A 359 17.83 3.44 10.14
C ILE A 359 17.39 2.37 9.15
N ASP A 360 18.29 1.84 8.35
CA ASP A 360 17.95 0.81 7.38
C ASP A 360 17.58 -0.51 8.07
N LYS A 361 18.26 -0.87 9.17
CA LYS A 361 17.82 -1.98 10.04
C LYS A 361 16.43 -1.74 10.67
N LEU A 362 16.12 -0.52 11.08
CA LEU A 362 14.80 -0.18 11.65
C LEU A 362 13.70 -0.25 10.59
N LYS A 363 13.97 0.16 9.34
CA LYS A 363 13.06 -0.02 8.20
C LYS A 363 12.80 -1.49 7.90
N ASP A 364 13.85 -2.31 7.88
CA ASP A 364 13.71 -3.76 7.68
C ASP A 364 12.88 -4.40 8.81
N ASN A 365 13.10 -3.97 10.05
CA ASN A 365 12.29 -4.41 11.19
C ASN A 365 10.82 -3.99 11.06
N ASN A 366 10.53 -2.80 10.50
CA ASN A 366 9.17 -2.34 10.22
C ASN A 366 8.47 -3.20 9.16
N ILE A 367 9.16 -3.59 8.09
CA ILE A 367 8.65 -4.56 7.10
C ILE A 367 8.32 -5.89 7.78
N LEU A 368 9.22 -6.39 8.63
CA LEU A 368 9.03 -7.65 9.36
C LEU A 368 7.87 -7.59 10.37
N LEU A 369 7.65 -6.42 10.97
CA LEU A 369 6.51 -6.16 11.86
C LEU A 369 5.20 -6.14 11.10
N PHE A 370 5.19 -5.50 9.93
CA PHE A 370 4.05 -5.44 9.02
C PHE A 370 3.62 -6.84 8.58
N ASP A 371 4.57 -7.66 8.11
CA ASP A 371 4.33 -9.06 7.71
C ASP A 371 3.77 -9.91 8.86
N LYS A 372 4.28 -9.71 10.08
CA LYS A 372 3.78 -10.40 11.28
C LYS A 372 2.36 -9.97 11.63
N ILE A 373 2.05 -8.69 11.57
CA ILE A 373 0.70 -8.16 11.81
C ILE A 373 -0.28 -8.73 10.78
N GLN A 374 0.13 -8.79 9.52
CA GLN A 374 -0.68 -9.37 8.44
C GLN A 374 -0.91 -10.88 8.63
N SER A 375 0.08 -11.62 9.15
CA SER A 375 -0.10 -13.04 9.47
C SER A 375 -1.17 -13.30 10.55
N LEU A 376 -1.33 -12.36 11.50
CA LEU A 376 -2.35 -12.44 12.55
C LEU A 376 -3.78 -12.26 12.02
N GLU A 377 -4.00 -11.42 11.00
CA GLU A 377 -5.32 -11.32 10.33
C GLU A 377 -5.74 -12.66 9.69
N SER A 378 -4.78 -13.37 9.08
CA SER A 378 -5.05 -14.63 8.36
C SER A 378 -5.40 -15.81 9.27
N ILE A 379 -4.78 -15.88 10.46
CA ILE A 379 -5.05 -16.93 11.45
C ILE A 379 -6.43 -16.72 12.08
N ASP A 380 -6.85 -15.47 12.24
CA ASP A 380 -8.08 -15.09 12.94
C ASP A 380 -9.33 -15.19 12.04
N ASN A 381 -9.20 -14.97 10.73
CA ASN A 381 -10.30 -15.19 9.77
C ASN A 381 -10.80 -16.65 9.76
N LYS A 382 -9.90 -17.62 9.97
CA LYS A 382 -10.28 -19.05 10.10
C LYS A 382 -11.08 -19.32 11.39
N ASN A 383 -10.78 -18.61 12.47
CA ASN A 383 -11.52 -18.74 13.73
C ASN A 383 -12.91 -18.11 13.64
N ILE A 384 -13.05 -16.95 12.97
CA ILE A 384 -14.33 -16.28 12.74
C ILE A 384 -15.26 -17.15 11.88
N GLU A 385 -14.74 -17.81 10.83
CA GLU A 385 -15.52 -18.72 10.00
C GLU A 385 -16.01 -19.95 10.80
N TYR A 386 -15.18 -20.47 11.69
CA TYR A 386 -15.56 -21.54 12.61
C TYR A 386 -16.63 -21.11 13.63
N ILE A 387 -16.55 -19.87 14.14
CA ILE A 387 -17.55 -19.28 15.05
C ILE A 387 -18.90 -19.10 14.33
N LYS A 388 -18.91 -18.55 13.11
CA LYS A 388 -20.13 -18.41 12.30
C LYS A 388 -20.83 -19.76 12.06
N LYS A 389 -20.04 -20.80 11.79
CA LYS A 389 -20.56 -22.17 11.63
C LYS A 389 -21.19 -22.71 12.92
N LEU A 390 -20.64 -22.37 14.08
CA LEU A 390 -21.21 -22.72 15.38
C LEU A 390 -22.51 -21.94 15.66
N GLU A 391 -22.58 -20.65 15.31
CA GLU A 391 -23.80 -19.83 15.44
C GLU A 391 -24.95 -20.40 14.61
N THR A 392 -24.71 -20.77 13.34
CA THR A 392 -25.72 -21.41 12.49
C THR A 392 -26.25 -22.73 13.07
N ASN A 393 -25.37 -23.51 13.70
CA ASN A 393 -25.78 -24.75 14.38
C ASN A 393 -26.65 -24.47 15.61
N VAL A 394 -26.40 -23.38 16.34
CA VAL A 394 -27.20 -22.97 17.51
C VAL A 394 -28.59 -22.50 17.08
N ASP A 395 -28.70 -21.69 16.03
CA ASP A 395 -29.98 -21.23 15.50
C ASP A 395 -30.85 -22.43 15.04
N THR A 396 -30.24 -23.39 14.36
CA THR A 396 -30.92 -24.64 13.96
C THR A 396 -31.45 -25.44 15.16
N LEU A 397 -30.75 -25.42 16.30
CA LEU A 397 -31.20 -26.08 17.53
C LEU A 397 -32.33 -25.31 18.22
N ILE A 398 -32.34 -23.98 18.11
CA ILE A 398 -33.43 -23.13 18.63
C ILE A 398 -34.72 -23.40 17.85
N ASP A 399 -34.64 -23.48 16.52
CA ASP A 399 -35.79 -23.78 15.67
C ASP A 399 -36.40 -25.16 16.00
N LYS A 400 -35.56 -26.20 16.09
CA LYS A 400 -36.01 -27.54 16.50
C LYS A 400 -36.64 -27.55 17.90
N LYS A 401 -36.13 -26.73 18.83
CA LYS A 401 -36.74 -26.59 20.16
C LYS A 401 -38.14 -25.96 20.05
N ASN A 402 -38.31 -24.94 19.22
CA ASN A 402 -39.60 -24.28 19.02
C ASN A 402 -40.62 -25.26 18.39
N ASP A 403 -40.21 -26.05 17.40
CA ASP A 403 -41.05 -27.10 16.81
C ASP A 403 -41.52 -28.12 17.87
N LEU A 404 -40.59 -28.60 18.71
CA LEU A 404 -40.92 -29.53 19.80
C LEU A 404 -41.84 -28.92 20.86
N LEU A 405 -41.76 -27.61 21.11
CA LEU A 405 -42.69 -26.91 22.00
C LEU A 405 -44.09 -26.83 21.40
N GLU A 406 -44.19 -26.61 20.10
CA GLU A 406 -45.46 -26.60 19.38
C GLU A 406 -46.10 -27.99 19.37
N ASP A 407 -45.32 -29.04 19.11
CA ASP A 407 -45.79 -30.43 19.16
C ASP A 407 -46.25 -30.83 20.56
N ASN A 408 -45.53 -30.39 21.61
CA ASN A 408 -45.94 -30.61 22.99
C ASN A 408 -47.25 -29.88 23.32
N TYR A 409 -47.43 -28.66 22.81
CA TYR A 409 -48.69 -27.93 22.96
C TYR A 409 -49.85 -28.66 22.28
N LYS A 410 -49.65 -29.17 21.06
CA LYS A 410 -50.63 -29.99 20.33
C LYS A 410 -50.97 -31.27 21.10
N LEU A 411 -49.97 -31.95 21.65
CA LEU A 411 -50.16 -33.16 22.44
C LEU A 411 -50.96 -32.90 23.72
N LYS A 412 -50.64 -31.84 24.46
CA LYS A 412 -51.40 -31.42 25.65
C LYS A 412 -52.84 -31.06 25.31
N SER A 413 -53.06 -30.35 24.21
CA SER A 413 -54.40 -30.03 23.73
C SER A 413 -55.17 -31.30 23.34
N PHE A 414 -54.53 -32.29 22.72
CA PHE A 414 -55.13 -33.58 22.39
C PHE A 414 -55.54 -34.37 23.63
N ILE A 415 -54.65 -34.51 24.63
CA ILE A 415 -54.93 -35.19 25.90
C ILE A 415 -56.17 -34.57 26.56
N LYS A 416 -56.20 -33.23 26.63
CA LYS A 416 -57.33 -32.48 27.18
C LYS A 416 -58.63 -32.66 26.39
N ASN A 417 -58.58 -32.59 25.07
CA ASN A 417 -59.76 -32.78 24.22
C ASN A 417 -60.32 -34.21 24.26
N LYS A 418 -59.51 -35.19 24.67
CA LYS A 418 -59.92 -36.58 24.85
C LYS A 418 -60.30 -36.92 26.30
N ASN A 419 -60.30 -35.94 27.21
CA ASN A 419 -60.52 -36.13 28.65
C ASN A 419 -59.59 -37.18 29.27
N LEU A 420 -58.35 -37.28 28.79
CA LEU A 420 -57.35 -38.23 29.27
C LEU A 420 -56.46 -37.62 30.38
N ASP A 421 -56.78 -36.41 30.85
CA ASP A 421 -55.95 -35.67 31.81
C ASP A 421 -55.76 -36.45 33.12
N ASP A 422 -56.83 -37.04 33.67
CA ASP A 422 -56.77 -37.79 34.93
C ASP A 422 -55.97 -39.10 34.80
N GLU A 423 -56.13 -39.82 33.68
CA GLU A 423 -55.36 -41.05 33.38
C GLU A 423 -53.87 -40.74 33.18
N TYR A 424 -53.58 -39.68 32.43
CA TYR A 424 -52.22 -39.21 32.17
C TYR A 424 -51.54 -38.77 33.47
N ASP A 425 -52.20 -37.95 34.29
CA ASP A 425 -51.64 -37.48 35.56
C ASP A 425 -51.43 -38.63 36.56
N THR A 426 -52.33 -39.62 36.57
CA THR A 426 -52.19 -40.82 37.41
C THR A 426 -51.00 -41.66 36.96
N PHE A 427 -50.89 -41.95 35.65
CA PHE A 427 -49.76 -42.69 35.08
C PHE A 427 -48.42 -41.98 35.31
N THR A 428 -48.39 -40.65 35.19
CA THR A 428 -47.15 -39.88 35.39
C THR A 428 -46.70 -39.91 36.85
N LYS A 429 -47.64 -39.78 37.80
CA LYS A 429 -47.37 -39.91 39.25
C LYS A 429 -46.92 -41.31 39.65
N GLU A 430 -47.47 -42.36 39.02
CA GLU A 430 -47.01 -43.74 39.24
C GLU A 430 -45.59 -43.97 38.71
N LYS A 431 -45.26 -43.40 37.55
CA LYS A 431 -43.93 -43.50 36.95
C LYS A 431 -42.86 -42.74 37.74
N GLU A 432 -43.22 -41.59 38.32
CA GLU A 432 -42.35 -40.83 39.24
C GLU A 432 -42.08 -41.61 40.54
N LYS A 433 -43.08 -42.30 41.09
CA LYS A 433 -42.90 -43.19 42.25
C LYS A 433 -41.97 -44.37 41.96
N VAL A 434 -42.03 -44.95 40.75
CA VAL A 434 -41.11 -46.04 40.34
C VAL A 434 -39.66 -45.56 40.22
N ASN A 435 -39.45 -44.31 39.77
CA ASN A 435 -38.10 -43.72 39.64
C ASN A 435 -37.51 -43.25 40.99
N ASP A 436 -38.32 -42.93 42.00
CA ASP A 436 -37.82 -42.67 43.36
C ASP A 436 -37.44 -43.96 44.09
N ILE A 437 -38.17 -45.07 43.87
CA ILE A 437 -37.82 -46.38 44.43
C ILE A 437 -36.49 -46.91 43.88
N SER A 438 -36.11 -46.55 42.64
CA SER A 438 -34.81 -46.91 42.05
C SER A 438 -33.64 -46.01 42.46
N ARG A 439 -33.86 -45.03 43.34
CA ARG A 439 -32.80 -44.14 43.87
C ARG A 439 -32.39 -44.48 45.30
N ASP A 440 -33.20 -45.27 46.03
CA ASP A 440 -32.92 -45.77 47.37
C ASP A 440 -32.46 -47.25 47.40
N MET A 441 -32.28 -47.87 46.22
CA MET A 441 -31.42 -49.06 46.00
C MET A 441 -30.13 -48.62 45.31
#